data_AF-A0A532DR31-F1
#
_entry.id   AF-A0A532DR31-F1
#
_cell.length_a   1.000
_cell.length_b   1.000
_cell.length_c   1.000
_cell.angle_alpha   90.00
_cell.angle_beta   90.00
_cell.angle_gamma   90.00
#
_symmetry.space_group_name_H-M   'P 1'
#
loop_
_entity.id
_entity.type
_entity.pdbx_description
1 polymer ?
#
loop_
_entity_poly.entity_id
_entity_poly.type
_entity_poly.pdbx_seq_one_letter_code
_entity_poly.pdbx_strand_id
1 'polypeptide(L)'
;MMGPTKVIVNGSGLYEAVSGKLIKDGFVNQSELEDYVNHHYLLLPVIDKAGKPWLLYGKPVYCLHGVQYETVNDQKVHLTRCPDCGGMGIRSDEFTVESDCIRCTACGHEFDPRLEMMET
;
A
#
# COMPACT_ATOMS: atom_id res chain seq x y z
N MET A 1 21.00 -1.92 0.20
CA MET A 1 20.74 -0.81 1.14
C MET A 1 19.58 -1.24 2.02
N MET A 2 19.69 -1.10 3.34
CA MET A 2 18.57 -1.40 4.23
C MET A 2 17.55 -0.26 4.12
N GLY A 3 16.37 -0.53 3.58
CA GLY A 3 15.26 0.43 3.52
C GLY A 3 14.64 0.65 4.91
N PRO A 4 13.61 1.51 5.03
CA PRO A 4 12.88 1.70 6.27
C PRO A 4 12.26 0.39 6.75
N THR A 5 12.15 0.22 8.06
CA THR A 5 11.55 -0.98 8.64
C THR A 5 10.05 -0.97 8.35
N LYS A 6 9.58 -1.98 7.62
CA LYS A 6 8.16 -2.16 7.33
C LYS A 6 7.45 -2.63 8.58
N VAL A 7 6.34 -1.97 8.91
CA VAL A 7 5.58 -2.25 10.14
C VAL A 7 4.14 -2.64 9.85
N ILE A 8 3.49 -3.26 10.82
CA ILE A 8 2.04 -3.50 10.84
C ILE A 8 1.47 -2.93 12.14
N VAL A 9 0.25 -2.40 12.03
CA VAL A 9 -0.52 -1.92 13.18
C VAL A 9 -1.41 -3.06 13.66
N ASN A 10 -1.37 -3.36 14.95
CA ASN A 10 -2.28 -4.29 15.59
C ASN A 10 -2.71 -3.74 16.95
N GLY A 11 -4.00 -3.42 17.09
CA GLY A 11 -4.51 -2.69 18.25
C GLY A 11 -3.81 -1.34 18.42
N SER A 12 -3.28 -1.08 19.61
CA SER A 12 -2.49 0.12 19.94
C SER A 12 -0.98 -0.04 19.67
N GLY A 13 -0.57 -1.10 18.97
CA GLY A 13 0.83 -1.47 18.81
C GLY A 13 1.34 -1.47 17.37
N LEU A 14 2.63 -1.18 17.23
CA LEU A 14 3.44 -1.32 16.02
C LEU A 14 4.38 -2.51 16.13
N TYR A 15 4.36 -3.35 15.11
CA TYR A 15 5.17 -4.56 15.01
C TYR A 15 5.96 -4.56 13.71
N GLU A 16 7.18 -5.09 13.73
CA GLU A 16 7.96 -5.33 12.51
C GLU A 16 7.24 -6.36 11.63
N ALA A 17 7.03 -6.03 10.34
CA ALA A 17 6.18 -6.82 9.45
C ALA A 17 6.76 -8.20 9.09
N VAL A 18 8.08 -8.34 9.09
CA VAL A 18 8.77 -9.60 8.76
C VAL A 18 8.76 -10.57 9.94
N SER A 19 9.20 -10.10 11.10
CA SER A 19 9.43 -10.95 12.28
C SER A 19 8.25 -11.00 13.25
N GLY A 20 7.34 -10.02 13.18
CA GLY A 20 6.29 -9.82 14.17
C GLY A 20 6.80 -9.27 15.50
N LYS A 21 8.07 -8.82 15.58
CA LYS A 21 8.63 -8.23 16.80
C LYS A 21 7.92 -6.93 17.14
N LEU A 22 7.48 -6.79 18.40
CA LEU A 22 6.93 -5.54 18.91
C LEU A 22 8.00 -4.43 18.86
N ILE A 23 7.65 -3.30 18.23
CA ILE A 23 8.49 -2.09 18.20
C ILE A 23 8.05 -1.14 19.31
N LYS A 24 6.75 -0.83 19.35
CA LYS A 24 6.16 0.10 20.32
C LYS A 24 4.68 -0.20 20.48
N ASP A 25 4.16 -0.06 21.69
CA ASP A 25 2.74 -0.17 22.01
C ASP A 25 2.30 0.99 22.92
N GLY A 26 1.00 1.08 23.13
CA GLY A 26 0.34 2.07 23.97
C GLY A 26 0.05 3.37 23.25
N PHE A 27 -0.04 3.36 21.92
CA PHE A 27 -0.50 4.54 21.18
C PHE A 27 -1.94 4.87 21.56
N VAL A 28 -2.19 6.10 21.95
CA VAL A 28 -3.50 6.60 22.37
C VAL A 28 -4.42 6.77 21.17
N ASN A 29 -3.86 7.13 20.02
CA ASN A 29 -4.60 7.32 18.78
C ASN A 29 -3.70 7.18 17.55
N GLN A 30 -4.33 7.21 16.36
CA GLN A 30 -3.66 7.08 15.08
C GLN A 30 -2.64 8.20 14.80
N SER A 31 -2.90 9.43 15.25
CA SER A 31 -2.00 10.57 15.04
C SER A 31 -0.68 10.37 15.78
N GLU A 32 -0.72 9.89 17.02
CA GLU A 32 0.49 9.58 17.79
C GLU A 32 1.32 8.48 17.13
N LEU A 33 0.65 7.47 16.58
CA LEU A 33 1.28 6.38 15.85
C LEU A 33 1.96 6.89 14.57
N GLU A 34 1.27 7.72 13.79
CA GLU A 34 1.80 8.32 12.56
C GLU A 34 2.97 9.26 12.85
N ASP A 35 2.87 10.07 13.90
CA ASP A 35 3.97 10.91 14.36
C ASP A 35 5.18 10.05 14.74
N TYR A 36 4.98 8.96 15.49
CA TYR A 36 6.06 8.05 15.83
C TYR A 36 6.73 7.46 14.58
N VAL A 37 5.94 6.98 13.61
CA VAL A 37 6.44 6.46 12.33
C VAL A 37 7.17 7.52 11.51
N ASN A 38 6.73 8.78 11.51
CA ASN A 38 7.41 9.84 10.75
C ASN A 38 8.77 10.22 11.35
N HIS A 39 8.98 9.99 12.64
CA HIS A 39 10.23 10.31 13.35
C HIS A 39 11.19 9.13 13.50
N HIS A 40 10.74 7.90 13.24
CA HIS A 40 11.55 6.68 13.28
C HIS A 40 11.58 6.11 11.87
N TYR A 41 12.70 5.58 11.38
CA TYR A 41 12.81 5.12 9.98
C TYR A 41 11.95 3.87 9.68
N LEU A 42 10.63 4.05 9.69
CA LEU A 42 9.55 3.06 9.67
C LEU A 42 8.60 3.36 8.51
N LEU A 43 7.89 2.34 8.03
CA LEU A 43 6.95 2.48 6.92
C LEU A 43 5.64 1.75 7.19
N LEU A 44 4.53 2.50 7.17
CA LEU A 44 3.18 1.95 7.34
C LEU A 44 2.66 1.30 6.05
N PRO A 45 1.74 0.32 6.17
CA PRO A 45 1.03 -0.21 5.01
C PRO A 45 0.26 0.88 4.29
N VAL A 46 0.17 0.75 2.97
CA VAL A 46 -0.71 1.58 2.15
C VAL A 46 -2.16 1.27 2.51
N ILE A 47 -2.94 2.32 2.75
CA ILE A 47 -4.39 2.22 2.99
C ILE A 47 -5.19 2.85 1.85
N ASP A 48 -6.42 2.38 1.67
CA ASP A 48 -7.44 3.00 0.82
C ASP A 48 -8.14 4.17 1.53
N LYS A 49 -9.05 4.86 0.83
CA LYS A 49 -9.81 6.00 1.40
C LYS A 49 -10.77 5.58 2.52
N ALA A 50 -11.08 4.29 2.65
CA ALA A 50 -11.87 3.72 3.73
C ALA A 50 -11.00 3.27 4.93
N GLY A 51 -9.68 3.51 4.89
CA GLY A 51 -8.73 3.13 5.93
C GLY A 51 -8.35 1.65 5.92
N LYS A 52 -8.70 0.89 4.87
CA LYS A 52 -8.34 -0.53 4.78
C LYS A 52 -6.97 -0.71 4.15
N PRO A 53 -6.10 -1.56 4.70
CA PRO A 53 -4.79 -1.80 4.13
C PRO A 53 -4.89 -2.55 2.80
N TRP A 54 -3.97 -2.24 1.90
CA TRP A 54 -3.77 -3.01 0.68
C TRP A 54 -3.15 -4.35 1.02
N LEU A 55 -3.79 -5.43 0.55
CA LEU A 55 -3.34 -6.79 0.78
C LEU A 55 -3.06 -7.49 -0.56
N LEU A 56 -1.79 -7.78 -0.82
CA LEU A 56 -1.37 -8.61 -1.94
C LEU A 56 -1.00 -10.00 -1.41
N TYR A 57 -1.70 -11.04 -1.90
CA TYR A 57 -1.58 -12.41 -1.36
C TYR A 57 -1.77 -12.47 0.17
N GLY A 58 -2.68 -11.65 0.71
CA GLY A 58 -2.96 -11.55 2.15
C GLY A 58 -1.88 -10.85 2.98
N LYS A 59 -0.87 -10.25 2.35
CA LYS A 59 0.21 -9.51 3.01
C LYS A 59 0.15 -8.01 2.69
N PRO A 60 0.54 -7.14 3.63
CA PRO A 60 0.50 -5.69 3.43
C PRO A 60 1.45 -5.23 2.33
N VAL A 61 1.03 -4.19 1.61
CA VAL A 61 1.83 -3.47 0.62
C VAL A 61 2.29 -2.14 1.19
N TYR A 62 3.49 -1.72 0.84
CA TYR A 62 4.13 -0.49 1.30
C TYR A 62 4.48 0.42 0.13
N CYS A 63 4.56 1.73 0.37
CA CYS A 63 4.97 2.70 -0.63
C CYS A 63 6.24 3.40 -0.17
N LEU A 64 7.39 3.08 -0.78
CA LEU A 64 8.67 3.64 -0.37
C LEU A 64 8.87 5.06 -0.90
N HIS A 65 8.49 5.30 -2.16
CA HIS A 65 8.66 6.59 -2.82
C HIS A 65 7.65 6.77 -3.95
N GLY A 66 6.87 7.86 -3.91
CA GLY A 66 5.92 8.22 -4.95
C GLY A 66 4.90 7.12 -5.24
N VAL A 67 5.06 6.45 -6.39
CA VAL A 67 4.20 5.35 -6.85
C VAL A 67 4.90 3.99 -6.85
N GLN A 68 6.07 3.87 -6.20
CA GLN A 68 6.79 2.61 -6.08
C GLN A 68 6.29 1.80 -4.88
N TYR A 69 5.55 0.75 -5.18
CA TYR A 69 4.99 -0.17 -4.18
C TYR A 69 5.86 -1.40 -3.99
N GLU A 70 5.88 -1.92 -2.76
CA GLU A 70 6.71 -3.05 -2.37
C GLU A 70 5.99 -3.99 -1.40
N THR A 71 6.37 -5.27 -1.42
CA THR A 71 5.95 -6.25 -0.42
C THR A 71 6.74 -6.09 0.88
N VAL A 72 6.35 -6.84 1.92
CA VAL A 72 7.11 -7.01 3.18
C VAL A 72 8.59 -7.35 2.95
N ASN A 73 8.92 -8.10 1.88
CA ASN A 73 10.27 -8.58 1.59
C ASN A 73 11.01 -7.72 0.55
N ASP A 74 10.67 -6.42 0.46
CA ASP A 74 11.30 -5.46 -0.45
C ASP A 74 11.17 -5.79 -1.95
N GLN A 75 10.23 -6.65 -2.32
CA GLN A 75 9.95 -6.95 -3.72
C GLN A 75 9.07 -5.85 -4.31
N LYS A 76 9.57 -5.17 -5.35
CA LYS A 76 8.78 -4.19 -6.10
C LYS A 76 7.61 -4.88 -6.80
N VAL A 77 6.44 -4.25 -6.73
CA VAL A 77 5.21 -4.75 -7.34
C VAL A 77 4.57 -3.68 -8.21
N HIS A 78 4.08 -4.11 -9.37
CA HIS A 78 3.39 -3.23 -10.32
C HIS A 78 1.92 -3.11 -9.92
N LEU A 79 1.65 -2.18 -9.01
CA LEU A 79 0.31 -1.84 -8.53
C LEU A 79 0.02 -0.38 -8.84
N THR A 80 -1.27 -0.05 -8.94
CA THR A 80 -1.71 1.33 -9.16
C THR A 80 -2.79 1.68 -8.15
N ARG A 81 -2.81 2.94 -7.71
CA ARG A 81 -3.87 3.41 -6.82
C ARG A 81 -5.12 3.71 -7.63
N CYS A 82 -6.23 3.12 -7.25
CA CYS A 82 -7.53 3.43 -7.86
C CYS A 82 -7.90 4.90 -7.60
N PRO A 83 -8.26 5.68 -8.63
CA PRO A 83 -8.60 7.10 -8.47
C PRO A 83 -9.84 7.30 -7.58
N ASP A 84 -10.81 6.39 -7.68
CA ASP A 84 -12.10 6.53 -6.98
C ASP A 84 -11.99 6.23 -5.49
N CYS A 85 -11.59 5.02 -5.13
CA CYS A 85 -11.59 4.56 -3.74
C CYS A 85 -10.20 4.57 -3.09
N GLY A 86 -9.14 4.84 -3.84
CA GLY A 86 -7.77 4.72 -3.34
C GLY A 86 -7.32 3.27 -3.09
N GLY A 87 -8.13 2.28 -3.46
CA GLY A 87 -7.83 0.86 -3.33
C GLY A 87 -6.75 0.38 -4.30
N MET A 88 -6.33 -0.88 -4.13
CA MET A 88 -5.27 -1.50 -4.93
C MET A 88 -5.80 -1.88 -6.31
N GLY A 89 -5.19 -1.32 -7.36
CA GLY A 89 -5.38 -1.70 -8.75
C GLY A 89 -4.33 -2.72 -9.17
N ILE A 90 -4.77 -3.83 -9.76
CA ILE A 90 -3.93 -4.88 -10.33
C ILE A 90 -4.23 -4.97 -11.82
N ARG A 91 -3.21 -5.21 -12.65
CA ARG A 91 -3.40 -5.52 -14.06
C ARG A 91 -4.08 -6.88 -14.19
N SER A 92 -5.19 -6.94 -14.91
CA SER A 92 -5.82 -8.22 -15.28
C SER A 92 -4.90 -8.96 -16.25
N ASP A 93 -4.46 -10.13 -15.84
CA ASP A 93 -3.41 -10.95 -16.44
C ASP A 93 -3.82 -11.70 -17.73
N GLU A 94 -4.77 -11.19 -18.49
CA GLU A 94 -4.92 -11.61 -19.89
C GLU A 94 -3.87 -10.90 -20.74
N PHE A 95 -2.79 -11.63 -21.02
CA PHE A 95 -1.70 -11.33 -21.97
C PHE A 95 -2.18 -11.15 -23.43
N THR A 96 -3.40 -10.66 -23.65
CA THR A 96 -3.88 -10.20 -24.95
C THR A 96 -3.50 -8.74 -25.11
N VAL A 97 -2.74 -8.47 -26.16
CA VAL A 97 -1.91 -7.27 -26.42
C VAL A 97 -2.72 -5.97 -26.63
N GLU A 98 -4.00 -5.92 -26.23
CA GLU A 98 -4.91 -4.81 -26.57
C GLU A 98 -5.70 -4.21 -25.38
N SER A 99 -5.48 -4.64 -24.13
CA SER A 99 -6.07 -3.95 -22.98
C SER A 99 -5.17 -3.95 -21.74
N ASP A 100 -4.49 -2.82 -21.52
CA ASP A 100 -3.77 -2.47 -20.27
C ASP A 100 -4.75 -2.18 -19.11
N CYS A 101 -5.91 -2.85 -19.05
CA CYS A 101 -6.98 -2.54 -18.13
C CYS A 101 -6.59 -2.91 -16.69
N ILE A 102 -6.53 -1.91 -15.81
CA ILE A 102 -6.28 -2.10 -14.38
C ILE A 102 -7.61 -2.21 -13.68
N ARG A 103 -7.79 -3.25 -12.87
CA ARG A 103 -8.99 -3.44 -12.06
C ARG A 103 -8.70 -3.22 -10.58
N CYS A 104 -9.51 -2.40 -9.94
CA CYS A 104 -9.44 -2.22 -8.49
C CYS A 104 -9.99 -3.44 -7.75
N THR A 105 -9.22 -4.01 -6.82
CA THR A 105 -9.65 -5.14 -5.99
C THR A 105 -10.67 -4.77 -4.92
N ALA A 106 -10.82 -3.46 -4.63
CA ALA A 106 -11.75 -2.97 -3.60
C ALA A 106 -13.12 -2.59 -4.17
N CYS A 107 -13.18 -1.80 -5.24
CA CYS A 107 -14.45 -1.34 -5.84
C CYS A 107 -14.78 -1.97 -7.19
N GLY A 108 -13.87 -2.73 -7.79
CA GLY A 108 -14.06 -3.34 -9.10
C GLY A 108 -13.94 -2.38 -10.29
N HIS A 109 -13.71 -1.07 -10.07
CA HIS A 109 -13.52 -0.10 -11.15
C HIS A 109 -12.33 -0.49 -12.02
N GLU A 110 -12.58 -0.52 -13.33
CA GLU A 110 -11.63 -0.75 -14.40
C GLU A 110 -11.18 0.59 -14.98
N PHE A 111 -9.87 0.85 -15.01
CA PHE A 111 -9.30 2.10 -15.49
C PHE A 111 -8.00 1.86 -16.26
N ASP A 112 -7.72 2.73 -17.22
CA ASP A 112 -6.45 2.73 -17.97
C ASP A 112 -5.56 3.86 -17.44
N PRO A 113 -4.36 3.57 -16.91
CA PRO A 113 -3.45 4.60 -16.42
C PRO A 113 -2.93 5.54 -17.52
N ARG A 114 -3.15 5.22 -18.80
CA ARG A 114 -2.73 6.03 -19.97
C ARG A 114 -3.77 7.07 -20.38
N LEU A 115 -5.01 6.96 -19.90
CA LEU A 115 -6.13 7.82 -20.33
C LEU A 115 -6.29 9.11 -19.49
N GLU A 116 -5.46 9.37 -18.47
CA GLU A 116 -5.41 10.67 -17.77
C GLU A 116 -4.66 11.76 -18.57
N MET A 117 -4.83 11.81 -19.90
CA MET A 117 -4.26 12.85 -20.78
C MET A 117 -5.26 13.40 -21.82
N MET A 118 -6.55 13.48 -21.49
CA MET A 118 -7.50 14.28 -22.31
C MET A 118 -8.37 15.20 -21.44
N GLU A 119 -7.99 16.48 -21.52
CA GLU A 119 -8.82 17.69 -21.55
C GLU A 119 -9.39 18.27 -20.24
N THR A 120 -8.78 19.38 -19.82
CA THR A 120 -9.46 20.70 -19.75
C THR A 120 -8.47 21.80 -20.10
#